data_AF-A0A5B7FMR8-F1
#
_entry.id   AF-A0A5B7FMR8-F1
#
_cell.length_a   1.000
_cell.length_b   1.000
_cell.length_c   1.000
_cell.angle_alpha   90.00
_cell.angle_beta   90.00
_cell.angle_gamma   90.00
#
_symmetry.space_group_name_H-M   'P 1'
#
loop_
_entity.id
_entity.type
_entity.pdbx_description
1 polymer ?
#
loop_
_entity_poly.entity_id
_entity_poly.type
_entity_poly.pdbx_seq_one_letter_code
_entity_poly.pdbx_strand_id
1 'polypeptide(L)' 'MKSQCYRNIKKFSFPHRTVDIWNGLSEEIVPAESVHKFKEKLDKCRYGDRTV' A
#
# COMPACT_ATOMS: atom_id res chain seq x y z
N MET A 1 18.48 -4.90 -25.04
CA MET A 1 17.08 -4.53 -24.72
C MET A 1 16.38 -5.53 -23.79
N LYS A 2 16.30 -6.84 -24.11
CA LYS A 2 15.61 -7.84 -23.26
C LYS A 2 16.15 -7.93 -21.82
N SER A 3 17.47 -7.89 -21.63
CA SER A 3 18.10 -7.92 -20.30
C SER A 3 17.69 -6.76 -19.39
N GLN A 4 17.47 -5.58 -19.98
CA GLN A 4 17.03 -4.39 -19.26
C GLN A 4 15.55 -4.46 -18.90
N CYS A 5 14.71 -5.07 -19.76
CA CYS A 5 13.31 -5.32 -19.44
C CYS A 5 13.17 -6.29 -18.25
N TYR A 6 13.95 -7.39 -18.20
CA TYR A 6 13.91 -8.32 -17.07
C TYR A 6 14.37 -7.70 -15.74
N ARG A 7 15.39 -6.82 -15.78
CA ARG A 7 15.82 -6.07 -14.58
C ARG A 7 14.75 -5.07 -14.12
N ASN A 8 14.08 -4.40 -15.05
CA ASN A 8 13.00 -3.49 -14.73
C ASN A 8 11.79 -4.22 -14.13
N ILE A 9 11.41 -5.39 -14.67
CA ILE A 9 10.32 -6.19 -14.10
C ILE A 9 10.60 -6.53 -12.64
N LYS A 10 11.81 -7.01 -12.31
CA LYS A 10 12.17 -7.33 -10.92
C LYS A 10 12.26 -6.08 -10.03
N LYS A 11 12.63 -4.93 -10.59
CA LYS A 11 12.71 -3.64 -9.86
C LYS A 11 11.32 -3.08 -9.54
N PHE A 12 10.35 -3.27 -10.42
CA PHE A 12 8.99 -2.76 -10.29
C PHE A 12 7.98 -3.83 -9.84
N SER A 13 8.42 -5.07 -9.62
CA SER A 13 7.57 -6.13 -9.10
C SER A 13 7.34 -5.92 -7.61
N PHE A 14 6.08 -5.96 -7.21
CA PHE A 14 5.70 -6.03 -5.81
C PHE A 14 5.80 -7.48 -5.33
N PRO A 15 6.41 -7.75 -4.16
CA PRO A 15 6.33 -9.06 -3.54
C PRO A 15 4.87 -9.47 -3.31
N HIS A 16 4.56 -10.76 -3.47
CA HIS A 16 3.22 -11.29 -3.19
C HIS A 16 2.72 -10.89 -1.79
N ARG A 17 3.61 -10.97 -0.78
CA ARG A 17 3.33 -10.54 0.60
C ARG A 17 2.86 -9.09 0.70
N THR A 18 3.36 -8.21 -0.17
CA THR A 18 2.97 -6.80 -0.17
C THR A 18 1.57 -6.64 -0.76
N VAL A 19 1.24 -7.39 -1.81
CA VAL A 19 -0.10 -7.37 -2.44
C VAL A 19 -1.17 -7.85 -1.47
N ASP A 20 -0.93 -8.95 -0.74
CA ASP A 20 -1.89 -9.47 0.25
C ASP A 20 -2.19 -8.45 1.37
N ILE A 21 -1.16 -7.72 1.82
CA ILE A 21 -1.31 -6.66 2.83
C ILE A 21 -2.17 -5.51 2.29
N TRP A 22 -1.95 -5.07 1.06
CA TRP A 22 -2.75 -4.01 0.45
C TRP A 22 -4.20 -4.45 0.17
N ASN A 23 -4.40 -5.68 -0.28
CA ASN A 23 -5.73 -6.25 -0.52
C ASN A 23 -6.52 -6.52 0.77
N GLY A 24 -5.83 -6.65 1.91
CA GLY A 24 -6.46 -6.78 3.22
C GLY A 24 -6.88 -5.44 3.86
N LEU A 25 -6.62 -4.30 3.19
CA LEU A 25 -7.11 -3.01 3.67
C LEU A 25 -8.62 -2.89 3.52
N SER A 26 -9.26 -2.20 4.45
CA SER A 26 -10.70 -1.89 4.36
C SER A 26 -10.99 -1.01 3.14
N GLU A 27 -12.10 -1.29 2.46
CA GLU A 27 -12.62 -0.51 1.34
C GLU A 27 -12.89 0.95 1.69
N GLU A 28 -12.97 1.30 2.98
CA GLU A 28 -13.13 2.69 3.44
C GLU A 28 -11.82 3.50 3.42
N ILE A 29 -10.67 2.81 3.49
CA ILE A 29 -9.33 3.41 3.51
C ILE A 29 -8.89 3.73 2.08
N VAL A 30 -9.20 2.83 1.14
CA VAL A 30 -8.77 2.89 -0.27
C VAL A 30 -9.21 4.18 -1.00
N PRO A 31 -10.46 4.68 -0.90
CA PRO A 31 -10.94 5.84 -1.67
C PRO A 31 -10.54 7.19 -1.05
N ALA A 32 -9.39 7.29 -0.38
CA ALA A 32 -8.95 8.55 0.19
C ALA A 32 -8.57 9.58 -0.91
N GLU A 33 -9.05 10.81 -0.74
CA GLU A 33 -8.88 11.91 -1.69
C GLU A 33 -7.40 12.35 -1.85
N SER A 34 -6.56 12.12 -0.84
CA SER A 34 -5.15 12.46 -0.89
C SER A 34 -4.29 11.41 -0.20
N VAL A 35 -3.01 11.35 -0.56
CA VAL A 35 -2.02 10.47 0.08
C VAL A 35 -1.92 10.75 1.58
N HIS A 36 -2.08 12.01 1.99
CA HIS A 36 -2.08 12.38 3.41
C HIS A 36 -3.28 11.77 4.14
N LYS A 37 -4.50 11.95 3.61
CA LYS A 37 -5.73 11.38 4.18
C LYS A 37 -5.69 9.85 4.18
N PHE A 38 -5.12 9.24 3.13
CA PHE A 38 -4.91 7.79 3.07
C PHE A 38 -4.03 7.31 4.22
N LYS A 39 -2.90 8.00 4.45
CA LYS A 39 -1.97 7.67 5.53
C LYS A 39 -2.63 7.82 6.90
N GLU A 40 -3.37 8.90 7.14
CA GLU A 40 -4.09 9.09 8.41
C GLU A 40 -5.11 7.97 8.67
N LYS A 41 -5.90 7.58 7.66
CA LYS A 41 -6.84 6.46 7.79
C LYS A 41 -6.14 5.14 8.05
N LEU A 42 -5.02 4.88 7.36
CA LEU A 42 -4.24 3.66 7.52
C LEU A 42 -3.58 3.57 8.91
N ASP A 43 -3.03 4.68 9.42
CA ASP A 43 -2.45 4.76 10.76
C ASP A 43 -3.53 4.54 11.84
N LYS A 44 -4.73 5.13 11.68
CA LYS A 44 -5.88 4.89 12.58
C LYS A 44 -6.32 3.43 12.60
N CYS A 45 -6.46 2.79 11.43
CA CYS A 45 -6.84 1.37 11.36
C CYS A 45 -5.79 0.44 11.99
N ARG A 46 -4.50 0.80 11.92
CA ARG A 46 -3.41 -0.05 12.42
C ARG A 46 -3.19 0.08 13.92
N TYR A 47 -3.40 1.26 14.49
CA TYR A 47 -3.06 1.55 15.89
C TYR A 47 -4.27 1.86 16.79
N GLY A 48 -5.47 1.89 16.23
CA GLY A 48 -6.67 2.41 16.89
C GLY A 48 -6.62 3.94 17.02
N ASP A 49 -7.71 4.54 17.49
CA ASP A 49 -7.69 5.95 17.91
C ASP A 49 -6.74 6.06 19.11
N ARG A 50 -5.48 6.41 18.86
CA ARG A 50 -4.55 6.86 19.91
C ARG A 50 -4.90 8.29 20.31
N THR A 51 -6.16 8.52 20.69
CA THR A 51 -6.51 9.64 21.55
C THR A 51 -6.11 9.21 22.96
N VAL A 52 -4.86 9.48 23.32
CA VAL A 52 -4.43 9.54 24.72
C VAL A 52 -4.76 10.94 25.24
#